data_AF-A0A0D0KR19-F1
#
_entry.id   AF-A0A0D0KR19-F1
#
_cell.length_a   1.000
_cell.length_b   1.000
_cell.length_c   1.000
_cell.angle_alpha   90.00
_cell.angle_beta   90.00
_cell.angle_gamma   90.00
#
_symmetry.space_group_name_H-M   'P 1'
#
loop_
_entity.id
_entity.type
_entity.pdbx_description
1 polymer ?
#
loop_
_entity_poly.entity_id
_entity_poly.type
_entity_poly.pdbx_seq_one_letter_code
_entity_poly.pdbx_strand_id
1 'polypeptide(L)'
;MGNCGWLSPVDKSKYEPQFWGSDETHHQDYSIEIAMPPINSRNFDIQDIGLRAKGLEPGSVADEEVDFARSVLRSREGDVCGAIQIVGLCGKIGDATLLEAYLHGDDNNLYAEYALKALCRYVRLIDRYRPLLRQWMQMKDDEGSRRMAAIHLASEYFSGFEDQELGRYLIDVLCNLEDRLRGSVRDVLVDILKMRNQLNDPFGLKFEEWDEETALIVKAAAERFEYPSWKISHGNAIN
;
A
#
# COMPACT_ATOMS: atom_id res chain seq x y z
N MET A 1 42.74 49.51 10.34
CA MET A 1 43.13 48.13 10.66
C MET A 1 42.69 47.24 9.50
N GLY A 2 43.69 46.68 8.78
CA GLY A 2 43.63 45.62 7.74
C GLY A 2 42.52 45.67 6.68
N ASN A 3 42.64 46.42 5.57
CA ASN A 3 43.20 46.03 4.24
C ASN A 3 42.57 44.77 3.61
N CYS A 4 41.78 44.91 2.52
CA CYS A 4 42.17 44.89 1.09
C CYS A 4 42.45 43.45 0.58
N GLY A 5 41.91 42.97 -0.55
CA GLY A 5 41.41 43.73 -1.68
C GLY A 5 40.79 42.93 -2.84
N TRP A 6 40.52 43.75 -3.85
CA TRP A 6 40.00 43.61 -5.19
C TRP A 6 40.50 42.43 -6.03
N LEU A 7 39.66 41.93 -6.94
CA LEU A 7 39.76 42.20 -8.39
C LEU A 7 38.54 41.66 -9.16
N SER A 8 38.03 42.51 -10.05
CA SER A 8 36.94 42.28 -11.00
C SER A 8 37.47 41.73 -12.35
N PRO A 9 36.59 41.32 -13.29
CA PRO A 9 36.86 40.32 -14.33
C PRO A 9 37.54 40.91 -15.57
N VAL A 10 38.30 40.08 -16.30
CA VAL A 10 38.86 40.45 -17.60
C VAL A 10 38.30 39.53 -18.68
N ASP A 11 37.43 40.12 -19.49
CA ASP A 11 37.04 39.69 -20.83
C ASP A 11 38.25 39.79 -21.78
N LYS A 12 38.55 38.69 -22.46
CA LYS A 12 39.46 38.64 -23.60
C LYS A 12 38.84 37.77 -24.70
N SER A 13 37.74 38.27 -25.26
CA SER A 13 37.56 38.24 -26.70
C SER A 13 38.84 38.76 -27.40
N LYS A 14 39.71 37.84 -27.84
CA LYS A 14 40.73 38.03 -28.89
C LYS A 14 41.56 36.75 -29.03
N TYR A 15 41.82 36.38 -30.28
CA TYR A 15 42.67 35.29 -30.81
C TYR A 15 41.97 34.00 -31.25
N GLU A 16 41.19 34.13 -32.33
CA GLU A 16 41.35 33.29 -33.52
C GLU A 16 42.24 34.09 -34.51
N PRO A 17 43.08 33.47 -35.38
CA PRO A 17 42.57 32.56 -36.42
C PRO A 17 43.52 31.48 -37.01
N GLN A 18 42.87 30.62 -37.83
CA GLN A 18 43.33 30.00 -39.09
C GLN A 18 44.01 28.62 -39.14
N PHE A 19 43.23 27.69 -39.72
CA PHE A 19 43.54 26.53 -40.57
C PHE A 19 44.88 26.58 -41.34
N TRP A 20 45.59 25.45 -41.44
CA TRP A 20 45.80 24.61 -42.65
C TRP A 20 46.78 23.44 -42.37
N GLY A 21 46.34 22.20 -42.70
CA GLY A 21 47.07 21.03 -43.23
C GLY A 21 48.36 20.51 -42.58
N SER A 22 48.38 19.21 -42.20
CA SER A 22 48.97 18.10 -43.00
C SER A 22 49.42 16.91 -42.12
N ASP A 23 48.96 15.72 -42.54
CA ASP A 23 49.58 14.39 -42.55
C ASP A 23 50.26 13.72 -41.32
N GLU A 24 49.73 12.51 -41.08
CA GLU A 24 50.42 11.23 -40.87
C GLU A 24 51.04 10.83 -39.51
N THR A 25 50.40 9.78 -38.97
CA THR A 25 50.95 8.52 -38.40
C THR A 25 51.21 8.35 -36.89
N HIS A 26 50.55 7.31 -36.39
CA HIS A 26 50.93 6.35 -35.33
C HIS A 26 50.90 6.83 -33.86
N HIS A 27 49.89 6.41 -33.10
CA HIS A 27 50.00 5.32 -32.13
C HIS A 27 48.63 4.94 -31.55
N GLN A 28 48.42 3.64 -31.37
CA GLN A 28 47.24 3.02 -30.78
C GLN A 28 47.10 3.40 -29.30
N ASP A 29 45.93 3.86 -28.89
CA ASP A 29 45.42 3.66 -27.53
C ASP A 29 43.97 3.17 -27.63
N TYR A 30 43.81 1.86 -27.46
CA TYR A 30 42.52 1.21 -27.31
C TYR A 30 41.95 1.60 -25.94
N SER A 31 41.19 2.69 -25.89
CA SER A 31 40.23 2.88 -24.81
C SER A 31 39.05 1.95 -25.08
N ILE A 32 39.12 0.76 -24.51
CA ILE A 32 37.96 -0.11 -24.34
C ILE A 32 37.05 0.64 -23.37
N GLU A 33 36.10 1.41 -23.89
CA GLU A 33 34.87 1.68 -23.16
C GLU A 33 34.25 0.32 -22.89
N ILE A 34 34.41 -0.16 -21.65
CA ILE A 34 33.57 -1.20 -21.10
C ILE A 34 32.19 -0.54 -21.00
N ALA A 35 31.46 -0.52 -22.12
CA ALA A 35 30.03 -0.40 -22.11
C ALA A 35 29.55 -1.52 -21.18
N MET A 36 29.16 -1.14 -19.97
CA MET A 36 28.44 -2.03 -19.09
C MET A 36 27.30 -2.61 -19.93
N PRO A 37 27.23 -3.93 -20.11
CA PRO A 37 26.17 -4.50 -20.90
C PRO A 37 24.83 -4.07 -20.28
N PRO A 38 23.83 -3.74 -21.12
CA PRO A 38 22.50 -3.48 -20.61
C PRO A 38 22.09 -4.67 -19.75
N ILE A 39 21.53 -4.39 -18.57
CA ILE A 39 20.95 -5.39 -17.68
C ILE A 39 20.14 -6.33 -18.57
N ASN A 40 20.57 -7.59 -18.65
CA ASN A 40 19.94 -8.64 -19.47
C ASN A 40 18.43 -8.46 -19.41
N SER A 41 17.79 -8.18 -20.55
CA SER A 41 16.33 -8.10 -20.64
C SER A 41 15.75 -9.50 -20.52
N ARG A 42 15.84 -10.09 -19.32
CA ARG A 42 14.82 -11.02 -18.89
C ARG A 42 13.53 -10.21 -18.92
N ASN A 43 12.64 -10.55 -19.83
CA ASN A 43 11.34 -9.91 -19.92
C ASN A 43 10.53 -10.42 -18.72
N PHE A 44 10.63 -9.71 -17.60
CA PHE A 44 9.88 -10.04 -16.40
C PHE A 44 8.43 -9.61 -16.59
N ASP A 45 7.51 -10.49 -16.19
CA ASP A 45 6.08 -10.21 -16.18
C ASP A 45 5.59 -10.11 -14.74
N ILE A 46 5.04 -8.95 -14.37
CA ILE A 46 4.49 -8.68 -13.05
C ILE A 46 3.37 -9.67 -12.70
N GLN A 47 2.58 -10.13 -13.68
CA GLN A 47 1.50 -11.07 -13.39
C GLN A 47 2.04 -12.44 -12.97
N ASP A 48 2.96 -13.01 -13.75
CA ASP A 48 3.62 -14.29 -13.43
C ASP A 48 4.33 -14.24 -12.07
N ILE A 49 5.12 -13.20 -11.83
CA ILE A 49 5.81 -13.02 -10.56
C ILE A 49 4.80 -12.92 -9.41
N GLY A 50 3.70 -12.18 -9.62
CA GLY A 50 2.64 -12.01 -8.64
C GLY A 50 1.91 -13.30 -8.28
N LEU A 51 1.69 -14.21 -9.24
CA LEU A 51 1.05 -15.51 -9.01
C LEU A 51 1.96 -16.42 -8.17
N ARG A 52 3.26 -16.47 -8.48
CA ARG A 52 4.26 -17.20 -7.67
C ARG A 52 4.42 -16.61 -6.28
N ALA A 53 4.49 -15.28 -6.16
CA ALA A 53 4.58 -14.59 -4.86
C ALA A 53 3.41 -14.95 -3.92
N LYS A 54 2.21 -15.14 -4.47
CA LYS A 54 1.01 -15.54 -3.73
C LYS A 54 0.93 -17.04 -3.44
N GLY A 55 1.86 -17.84 -3.97
CA GLY A 55 1.81 -19.30 -3.90
C GLY A 55 0.69 -19.92 -4.73
N LEU A 56 0.15 -19.19 -5.72
CA LEU A 56 -0.87 -19.70 -6.64
C LEU A 56 -0.26 -20.49 -7.80
N GLU A 57 1.02 -20.24 -8.08
CA GLU A 57 1.81 -20.96 -9.06
C GLU A 57 3.13 -21.45 -8.46
N PRO A 58 3.69 -22.56 -8.97
CA PRO A 58 4.96 -23.10 -8.46
C PRO A 58 6.15 -22.21 -8.83
N GLY A 59 7.11 -22.12 -7.92
CA GLY A 59 8.38 -21.42 -8.13
C GLY A 59 8.66 -20.36 -7.06
N SER A 60 9.93 -20.14 -6.75
CA SER A 60 10.35 -19.02 -5.90
C SER A 60 10.42 -17.73 -6.70
N VAL A 61 10.22 -16.59 -6.03
CA VAL A 61 10.52 -15.27 -6.59
C VAL A 61 11.98 -14.93 -6.34
N ALA A 62 12.73 -14.62 -7.39
CA ALA A 62 14.14 -14.26 -7.31
C ALA A 62 14.34 -12.78 -6.92
N ASP A 63 15.49 -12.45 -6.34
CA ASP A 63 15.79 -11.07 -5.89
C ASP A 63 15.72 -10.06 -7.05
N GLU A 64 16.14 -10.46 -8.26
CA GLU A 64 16.09 -9.61 -9.46
C GLU A 64 14.65 -9.31 -9.92
N GLU A 65 13.72 -10.23 -9.66
CA GLU A 65 12.29 -10.06 -9.96
C GLU A 65 11.66 -9.07 -8.99
N VAL A 66 12.08 -9.11 -7.72
CA VAL A 66 11.68 -8.11 -6.72
C VAL A 66 12.27 -6.75 -7.07
N ASP A 67 13.53 -6.69 -7.52
CA ASP A 67 14.15 -5.43 -7.99
C ASP A 67 13.46 -4.85 -9.22
N PHE A 68 12.97 -5.70 -10.12
CA PHE A 68 12.11 -5.29 -11.22
C PHE A 68 10.78 -4.70 -10.72
N ALA A 69 10.11 -5.34 -9.75
CA ALA A 69 8.90 -4.77 -9.15
C ALA A 69 9.21 -3.41 -8.47
N ARG A 70 10.35 -3.27 -7.78
CA ARG A 70 10.80 -1.98 -7.23
C ARG A 70 11.01 -0.92 -8.32
N SER A 71 11.49 -1.29 -9.51
CA SER A 71 11.71 -0.33 -10.60
C SER A 71 10.37 0.19 -11.15
N VAL A 72 9.37 -0.69 -11.31
CA VAL A 72 7.98 -0.31 -11.64
C VAL A 72 7.41 0.66 -10.61
N LEU A 73 7.63 0.42 -9.32
CA LEU A 73 7.20 1.34 -8.26
C LEU A 73 7.95 2.68 -8.26
N ARG A 74 9.19 2.73 -8.74
CA ARG A 74 9.93 4.00 -8.82
C ARG A 74 9.54 4.81 -10.04
N SER A 75 9.31 4.16 -11.19
CA SER A 75 8.87 4.83 -12.42
C SER A 75 7.40 5.23 -12.39
N ARG A 76 6.57 4.53 -11.58
CA ARG A 76 5.10 4.62 -11.61
C ARG A 76 4.50 4.21 -12.96
N GLU A 77 5.21 3.40 -13.73
CA GLU A 77 4.79 2.95 -15.07
C GLU A 77 4.60 1.43 -15.11
N GLY A 78 3.51 0.98 -15.73
CA GLY A 78 3.16 -0.44 -15.83
C GLY A 78 2.16 -0.89 -14.76
N ASP A 79 2.22 -2.16 -14.36
CA ASP A 79 1.33 -2.73 -13.33
C ASP A 79 1.82 -2.40 -11.91
N VAL A 80 1.47 -1.19 -11.47
CA VAL A 80 1.81 -0.67 -10.14
C VAL A 80 1.14 -1.50 -9.03
N CYS A 81 -0.12 -1.93 -9.20
CA CYS A 81 -0.83 -2.72 -8.21
C CYS A 81 -0.16 -4.08 -7.98
N GLY A 82 0.21 -4.78 -9.07
CA GLY A 82 0.97 -6.02 -9.01
C GLY A 82 2.34 -5.83 -8.38
N ALA A 83 3.05 -4.75 -8.74
CA ALA A 83 4.34 -4.44 -8.15
C ALA A 83 4.27 -4.15 -6.64
N ILE A 84 3.24 -3.43 -6.15
CA ILE A 84 3.01 -3.21 -4.72
C ILE A 84 2.84 -4.55 -4.00
N GLN A 85 2.07 -5.47 -4.57
CA GLN A 85 1.85 -6.80 -3.98
C GLN A 85 3.13 -7.63 -3.90
N ILE A 86 3.91 -7.67 -4.98
CA ILE A 86 5.18 -8.40 -5.04
C ILE A 86 6.15 -7.84 -4.00
N VAL A 87 6.35 -6.53 -3.96
CA VAL A 87 7.24 -5.89 -2.99
C VAL A 87 6.72 -6.08 -1.56
N GLY A 88 5.41 -6.08 -1.33
CA GLY A 88 4.84 -6.41 -0.03
C GLY A 88 5.18 -7.84 0.41
N LEU A 89 4.94 -8.83 -0.44
CA LEU A 89 5.08 -10.26 -0.13
C LEU A 89 6.54 -10.75 -0.08
N CYS A 90 7.37 -10.25 -0.98
CA CYS A 90 8.73 -10.75 -1.21
C CYS A 90 9.82 -9.72 -0.90
N GLY A 91 9.44 -8.47 -0.59
CA GLY A 91 10.39 -7.41 -0.27
C GLY A 91 10.93 -7.48 1.16
N LYS A 92 11.68 -6.43 1.53
CA LYS A 92 12.32 -6.27 2.83
C LYS A 92 11.62 -5.14 3.59
N ILE A 93 11.82 -5.08 4.91
CA ILE A 93 11.29 -3.98 5.75
C ILE A 93 11.72 -2.59 5.22
N GLY A 94 12.91 -2.49 4.63
CA GLY A 94 13.41 -1.26 4.01
C GLY A 94 12.60 -0.76 2.80
N ASP A 95 11.76 -1.61 2.20
CA ASP A 95 10.86 -1.22 1.10
C ASP A 95 9.63 -0.44 1.59
N ALA A 96 9.42 -0.33 2.91
CA ALA A 96 8.28 0.40 3.48
C ALA A 96 8.17 1.83 2.94
N THR A 97 9.28 2.58 2.91
CA THR A 97 9.29 3.96 2.41
C THR A 97 8.83 4.06 0.95
N LEU A 98 9.14 3.06 0.13
CA LEU A 98 8.72 3.02 -1.27
C LEU A 98 7.20 2.81 -1.38
N LEU A 99 6.65 1.95 -0.53
CA LEU A 99 5.20 1.68 -0.46
C LEU A 99 4.43 2.86 0.15
N GLU A 100 5.00 3.58 1.12
CA GLU A 100 4.38 4.75 1.76
C GLU A 100 4.06 5.86 0.75
N ALA A 101 4.84 5.99 -0.31
CA ALA A 101 4.63 6.98 -1.37
C ALA A 101 3.30 6.78 -2.14
N TYR A 102 2.60 5.65 -1.91
CA TYR A 102 1.33 5.30 -2.53
C TYR A 102 0.13 5.42 -1.57
N LEU A 103 0.33 5.84 -0.32
CA LEU A 103 -0.77 6.00 0.65
C LEU A 103 -1.55 7.30 0.51
N HIS A 104 -0.92 8.35 -0.04
CA HIS A 104 -1.44 9.72 0.00
C HIS A 104 -1.58 10.32 -1.39
N GLY A 105 -2.60 11.16 -1.60
CA GLY A 105 -2.89 11.82 -2.87
C GLY A 105 -4.18 11.28 -3.51
N ASP A 106 -4.93 12.17 -4.16
CA ASP A 106 -6.27 11.87 -4.67
C ASP A 106 -6.22 10.81 -5.78
N ASP A 107 -5.20 10.86 -6.63
CA ASP A 107 -4.93 9.88 -7.68
C ASP A 107 -4.52 8.49 -7.14
N ASN A 108 -4.13 8.42 -5.86
CA ASN A 108 -3.62 7.20 -5.24
C ASN A 108 -4.71 6.37 -4.56
N ASN A 109 -6.00 6.71 -4.66
CA ASN A 109 -7.07 5.93 -4.02
C ASN A 109 -7.02 4.44 -4.36
N LEU A 110 -6.75 4.11 -5.63
CA LEU A 110 -6.58 2.72 -6.08
C LEU A 110 -5.36 2.05 -5.41
N TYR A 111 -4.22 2.75 -5.35
CA TYR A 111 -2.97 2.21 -4.84
C TYR A 111 -2.90 2.18 -3.31
N ALA A 112 -3.59 3.10 -2.64
CA ALA A 112 -3.61 3.25 -1.19
C ALA A 112 -4.11 1.98 -0.50
N GLU A 113 -5.13 1.32 -1.07
CA GLU A 113 -5.59 0.02 -0.58
C GLU A 113 -4.47 -1.03 -0.62
N TYR A 114 -3.82 -1.20 -1.78
CA TYR A 114 -2.78 -2.20 -1.95
C TYR A 114 -1.55 -1.90 -1.10
N ALA A 115 -1.14 -0.63 -1.04
CA ALA A 115 0.00 -0.19 -0.27
C ALA A 115 -0.22 -0.40 1.22
N LEU A 116 -1.40 -0.03 1.73
CA LEU A 116 -1.75 -0.22 3.13
C LEU A 116 -1.79 -1.71 3.51
N LYS A 117 -2.40 -2.56 2.67
CA LYS A 117 -2.38 -4.02 2.87
C LYS A 117 -0.95 -4.57 2.86
N ALA A 118 -0.12 -4.14 1.91
CA ALA A 118 1.28 -4.57 1.84
C ALA A 118 2.06 -4.19 3.10
N LEU A 119 1.98 -2.93 3.52
CA LEU A 119 2.65 -2.41 4.70
C LEU A 119 2.21 -3.11 6.00
N CYS A 120 0.91 -3.24 6.21
CA CYS A 120 0.36 -3.79 7.46
C CYS A 120 0.48 -5.31 7.52
N ARG A 121 0.08 -6.03 6.46
CA ARG A 121 -0.05 -7.49 6.48
C ARG A 121 1.25 -8.20 6.12
N TYR A 122 1.94 -7.75 5.07
CA TYR A 122 3.08 -8.48 4.53
C TYR A 122 4.41 -8.00 5.10
N VAL A 123 4.61 -6.68 5.18
CA VAL A 123 5.79 -6.08 5.84
C VAL A 123 5.66 -6.07 7.37
N ARG A 124 4.46 -6.39 7.90
CA ARG A 124 4.14 -6.52 9.33
C ARG A 124 4.33 -5.24 10.14
N LEU A 125 4.06 -4.07 9.54
CA LEU A 125 4.18 -2.77 10.18
C LEU A 125 2.87 -2.28 10.82
N ILE A 126 1.99 -3.19 11.22
CA ILE A 126 0.66 -2.86 11.75
C ILE A 126 0.71 -1.83 12.89
N ASP A 127 1.65 -1.97 13.82
CA ASP A 127 1.80 -1.07 14.97
C ASP A 127 2.07 0.37 14.54
N ARG A 128 2.90 0.57 13.49
CA ARG A 128 3.22 1.90 12.93
C ARG A 128 2.01 2.57 12.30
N TYR A 129 1.14 1.79 11.66
CA TYR A 129 0.00 2.31 10.91
C TYR A 129 -1.33 2.28 11.67
N ARG A 130 -1.38 1.82 12.92
CA ARG A 130 -2.61 1.85 13.74
C ARG A 130 -3.30 3.23 13.75
N PRO A 131 -2.61 4.37 13.96
CA PRO A 131 -3.28 5.68 13.94
C PRO A 131 -3.98 5.98 12.61
N LEU A 132 -3.32 5.64 11.49
CA LEU A 132 -3.87 5.84 10.15
C LEU A 132 -5.07 4.92 9.89
N LEU A 133 -4.98 3.64 10.30
CA LEU A 133 -6.08 2.68 10.19
C LEU A 133 -7.31 3.12 10.97
N ARG A 134 -7.13 3.55 12.22
CA ARG A 134 -8.22 4.07 13.06
C ARG A 134 -8.89 5.26 12.38
N GLN A 135 -8.11 6.21 11.88
CA GLN A 135 -8.63 7.37 11.14
C GLN A 135 -9.42 6.94 9.89
N TRP A 136 -8.87 6.05 9.07
CA TRP A 136 -9.48 5.64 7.81
C TRP A 136 -10.75 4.82 8.00
N MET A 137 -10.82 3.95 9.01
CA MET A 137 -12.06 3.20 9.34
C MET A 137 -13.23 4.15 9.67
N GLN A 138 -12.93 5.32 10.22
CA GLN A 138 -13.92 6.33 10.67
C GLN A 138 -14.24 7.40 9.62
N MET A 139 -13.67 7.35 8.43
CA MET A 139 -14.01 8.27 7.32
C MET A 139 -15.48 8.10 6.88
N LYS A 140 -16.09 9.18 6.37
CA LYS A 140 -17.45 9.16 5.81
C LYS A 140 -17.41 9.30 4.29
N ASP A 141 -18.15 8.42 3.61
CA ASP A 141 -18.61 8.30 2.21
C ASP A 141 -17.80 8.81 0.99
N ASP A 142 -16.89 9.77 1.09
CA ASP A 142 -16.22 10.35 -0.08
C ASP A 142 -14.91 9.63 -0.46
N GLU A 143 -14.44 8.70 0.39
CA GLU A 143 -13.19 7.94 0.21
C GLU A 143 -13.36 6.43 0.43
N GLY A 144 -14.49 5.88 -0.02
CA GLY A 144 -14.95 4.50 0.29
C GLY A 144 -13.89 3.41 0.16
N SER A 145 -12.98 3.49 -0.83
CA SER A 145 -11.89 2.52 -1.01
C SER A 145 -10.89 2.50 0.16
N ARG A 146 -10.54 3.66 0.73
CA ARG A 146 -9.62 3.74 1.88
C ARG A 146 -10.27 3.21 3.15
N ARG A 147 -11.52 3.59 3.40
CA ARG A 147 -12.30 3.10 4.55
C ARG A 147 -12.45 1.59 4.51
N MET A 148 -12.84 1.04 3.36
CA MET A 148 -12.96 -0.40 3.15
C MET A 148 -11.62 -1.12 3.33
N ALA A 149 -10.53 -0.59 2.75
CA ALA A 149 -9.19 -1.15 2.91
C ALA A 149 -8.76 -1.20 4.38
N ALA A 150 -9.02 -0.13 5.13
CA ALA A 150 -8.73 -0.08 6.55
C ALA A 150 -9.58 -1.08 7.34
N ILE A 151 -10.89 -1.17 7.06
CA ILE A 151 -11.78 -2.16 7.70
C ILE A 151 -11.27 -3.58 7.47
N HIS A 152 -10.86 -3.95 6.26
CA HIS A 152 -10.29 -5.28 5.97
C HIS A 152 -8.98 -5.60 6.70
N LEU A 153 -8.36 -4.61 7.36
CA LEU A 153 -7.18 -4.77 8.22
C LEU A 153 -7.52 -4.67 9.72
N ALA A 154 -8.80 -4.61 10.08
CA ALA A 154 -9.24 -4.51 11.47
C ALA A 154 -8.80 -5.72 12.31
N SER A 155 -8.83 -6.93 11.75
CA SER A 155 -8.34 -8.13 12.44
C SER A 155 -6.88 -8.00 12.87
N GLU A 156 -6.02 -7.48 11.99
CA GLU A 156 -4.61 -7.21 12.29
C GLU A 156 -4.47 -6.06 13.27
N TYR A 157 -5.27 -5.01 13.10
CA TYR A 157 -5.29 -3.86 13.99
C TYR A 157 -5.52 -4.27 15.46
N PHE A 158 -6.53 -5.11 15.71
CA PHE A 158 -6.90 -5.62 17.02
C PHE A 158 -6.04 -6.80 17.51
N SER A 159 -5.13 -7.32 16.68
CA SER A 159 -4.24 -8.41 17.08
C SER A 159 -3.26 -7.92 18.15
N GLY A 160 -3.50 -8.34 19.40
CA GLY A 160 -2.67 -7.94 20.55
C GLY A 160 -2.83 -6.48 20.97
N PHE A 161 -3.89 -5.80 20.54
CA PHE A 161 -4.15 -4.39 20.83
C PHE A 161 -5.64 -4.16 21.12
N GLU A 162 -5.92 -3.33 22.12
CA GLU A 162 -7.28 -3.06 22.55
C GLU A 162 -7.69 -1.63 22.21
N ASP A 163 -8.85 -1.51 21.58
CA ASP A 163 -9.47 -0.24 21.26
C ASP A 163 -10.99 -0.36 21.34
N GLN A 164 -11.52 -0.14 22.54
CA GLN A 164 -12.95 -0.29 22.80
C GLN A 164 -13.79 0.68 21.95
N GLU A 165 -13.32 1.90 21.74
CA GLU A 165 -14.06 2.90 20.96
C GLU A 165 -14.14 2.53 19.48
N LEU A 166 -13.05 2.05 18.89
CA LEU A 166 -13.09 1.61 17.50
C LEU A 166 -13.94 0.35 17.35
N GLY A 167 -13.87 -0.57 18.31
CA GLY A 167 -14.73 -1.75 18.35
C GLY A 167 -16.22 -1.39 18.41
N ARG A 168 -16.59 -0.43 19.26
CA ARG A 168 -17.95 0.14 19.34
C ARG A 168 -18.39 0.74 18.01
N TYR A 169 -17.53 1.54 17.39
CA TYR A 169 -17.80 2.11 16.07
C TYR A 169 -18.06 1.04 15.01
N LEU A 170 -17.27 -0.06 14.98
CA LEU A 170 -17.53 -1.17 14.05
C LEU A 170 -18.88 -1.84 14.34
N ILE A 171 -19.28 -2.00 15.61
CA ILE A 171 -20.62 -2.48 15.95
C ILE A 171 -21.70 -1.54 15.39
N ASP A 172 -21.54 -0.23 15.55
CA ASP A 172 -22.48 0.77 15.02
C ASP A 172 -22.58 0.70 13.49
N VAL A 173 -21.46 0.50 12.78
CA VAL A 173 -21.44 0.29 11.32
C VAL A 173 -22.23 -0.96 10.93
N LEU A 174 -22.03 -2.08 11.62
CA LEU A 174 -22.78 -3.32 11.36
C LEU A 174 -24.28 -3.15 11.58
N CYS A 175 -24.65 -2.37 12.60
CA CYS A 175 -26.03 -2.09 13.00
C CYS A 175 -26.75 -1.00 12.18
N ASN A 176 -26.01 -0.24 11.37
CA ASN A 176 -26.58 0.76 10.47
C ASN A 176 -26.95 0.10 9.14
N LEU A 177 -28.24 -0.13 8.89
CA LEU A 177 -28.70 -0.88 7.71
C LEU A 177 -28.37 -0.20 6.37
N GLU A 178 -28.06 1.11 6.37
CA GLU A 178 -27.73 1.88 5.18
C GLU A 178 -26.22 1.97 4.92
N ASP A 179 -25.37 1.55 5.86
CA ASP A 179 -23.92 1.61 5.65
C ASP A 179 -23.49 0.56 4.62
N ARG A 180 -22.84 1.00 3.54
CA ARG A 180 -22.39 0.14 2.46
C ARG A 180 -21.31 -0.85 2.88
N LEU A 181 -20.63 -0.58 4.00
CA LEU A 181 -19.52 -1.40 4.50
C LEU A 181 -19.93 -2.38 5.61
N ARG A 182 -21.23 -2.53 5.90
CA ARG A 182 -21.71 -3.53 6.87
C ARG A 182 -21.16 -4.93 6.58
N GLY A 183 -21.13 -5.34 5.31
CA GLY A 183 -20.63 -6.66 4.91
C GLY A 183 -19.16 -6.85 5.25
N SER A 184 -18.32 -5.86 4.92
CA SER A 184 -16.89 -5.86 5.30
C SER A 184 -16.71 -5.88 6.82
N VAL A 185 -17.54 -5.13 7.56
CA VAL A 185 -17.47 -5.11 9.02
C VAL A 185 -17.90 -6.44 9.64
N ARG A 186 -18.95 -7.08 9.10
CA ARG A 186 -19.36 -8.43 9.51
C ARG A 186 -18.21 -9.40 9.38
N ASP A 187 -17.58 -9.46 8.21
CA ASP A 187 -16.47 -10.37 7.92
C ASP A 187 -15.31 -10.18 8.93
N VAL A 188 -14.90 -8.94 9.18
CA VAL A 188 -13.79 -8.71 10.12
C VAL A 188 -14.17 -8.91 11.58
N LEU A 189 -15.42 -8.66 11.99
CA LEU A 189 -15.86 -8.99 13.34
C LEU A 189 -15.89 -10.51 13.56
N VAL A 190 -16.29 -11.29 12.56
CA VAL A 190 -16.20 -12.76 12.60
C VAL A 190 -14.75 -13.21 12.80
N ASP A 191 -13.79 -12.55 12.16
CA ASP A 191 -12.36 -12.85 12.31
C ASP A 191 -11.81 -12.44 13.68
N ILE A 192 -12.10 -11.22 14.13
CA ILE A 192 -11.68 -10.70 15.44
C ILE A 192 -12.21 -11.59 16.57
N LEU A 193 -13.48 -12.02 16.47
CA LEU A 193 -14.16 -12.85 17.48
C LEU A 193 -13.89 -14.36 17.29
N LYS A 194 -13.22 -14.76 16.21
CA LYS A 194 -12.92 -16.15 15.86
C LYS A 194 -14.19 -17.01 15.74
N MET A 195 -15.24 -16.47 15.13
CA MET A 195 -16.58 -17.09 15.07
C MET A 195 -16.84 -17.90 13.80
N ARG A 196 -15.86 -18.06 12.89
CA ARG A 196 -16.06 -18.76 11.60
C ARG A 196 -16.72 -20.14 11.71
N ASN A 197 -16.44 -20.89 12.78
CA ASN A 197 -16.99 -22.24 12.99
C ASN A 197 -18.33 -22.26 13.75
N GLN A 198 -18.86 -21.09 14.10
CA GLN A 198 -20.11 -20.91 14.85
C GLN A 198 -21.26 -20.41 13.97
N LEU A 199 -20.96 -20.11 12.70
CA LEU A 199 -21.89 -19.54 11.72
C LEU A 199 -22.09 -20.52 10.57
N ASN A 200 -23.31 -20.57 10.06
CA ASN A 200 -23.69 -21.33 8.87
C ASN A 200 -23.22 -20.62 7.59
N ASP A 201 -23.25 -19.28 7.56
CA ASP A 201 -22.69 -18.48 6.48
C ASP A 201 -21.61 -17.51 7.02
N PRO A 202 -20.39 -18.00 7.34
CA PRO A 202 -19.36 -17.15 7.91
C PRO A 202 -18.94 -16.00 6.98
N PHE A 203 -19.14 -16.14 5.66
CA PHE A 203 -18.76 -15.14 4.67
C PHE A 203 -19.88 -14.13 4.36
N GLY A 204 -21.12 -14.42 4.77
CA GLY A 204 -22.25 -13.50 4.60
C GLY A 204 -22.59 -13.30 3.14
N LEU A 205 -22.54 -14.37 2.34
CA LEU A 205 -22.84 -14.33 0.91
C LEU A 205 -24.29 -13.89 0.63
N LYS A 206 -25.18 -13.95 1.64
CA LYS A 206 -26.55 -13.43 1.61
C LYS A 206 -26.80 -12.36 2.67
N PHE A 207 -25.91 -11.39 2.76
CA PHE A 207 -25.96 -10.35 3.79
C PHE A 207 -26.62 -9.05 3.30
N GLU A 208 -27.89 -9.14 2.91
CA GLU A 208 -28.72 -7.97 2.57
C GLU A 208 -29.67 -7.59 3.71
N GLU A 209 -30.07 -8.57 4.54
CA GLU A 209 -31.03 -8.40 5.62
C GLU A 209 -30.38 -8.63 7.00
N TRP A 210 -31.04 -8.15 8.05
CA TRP A 210 -30.66 -8.46 9.43
C TRP A 210 -31.12 -9.87 9.80
N ASP A 211 -30.19 -10.75 10.18
CA ASP A 211 -30.46 -12.15 10.53
C ASP A 211 -30.02 -12.53 11.96
N GLU A 212 -30.32 -13.76 12.36
CA GLU A 212 -29.96 -14.30 13.68
C GLU A 212 -28.43 -14.37 13.90
N GLU A 213 -27.68 -14.65 12.83
CA GLU A 213 -26.21 -14.70 12.87
C GLU A 213 -25.60 -13.32 13.12
N THR A 214 -26.17 -12.28 12.51
CA THR A 214 -25.80 -10.88 12.75
C THR A 214 -26.05 -10.49 14.19
N ALA A 215 -27.21 -10.87 14.75
CA ALA A 215 -27.49 -10.64 16.16
C ALA A 215 -26.49 -11.35 17.09
N LEU A 216 -26.07 -12.58 16.73
CA LEU A 216 -25.05 -13.33 17.47
C LEU A 216 -23.67 -12.64 17.42
N ILE A 217 -23.24 -12.21 16.23
CA ILE A 217 -21.98 -11.47 16.04
C ILE A 217 -22.00 -10.17 16.85
N VAL A 218 -23.08 -9.39 16.75
CA VAL A 218 -23.22 -8.10 17.47
C VAL A 218 -23.20 -8.32 18.98
N LYS A 219 -23.87 -9.35 19.50
CA LYS A 219 -23.83 -9.67 20.92
C LYS A 219 -22.42 -10.01 21.40
N ALA A 220 -21.72 -10.88 20.67
CA ALA A 220 -20.34 -11.26 21.01
C ALA A 220 -19.38 -10.07 20.91
N ALA A 221 -19.53 -9.22 19.89
CA ALA A 221 -18.76 -7.99 19.75
C ALA A 221 -19.03 -7.01 20.91
N ALA A 222 -20.30 -6.83 21.28
CA ALA A 222 -20.72 -5.96 22.38
C ALA A 222 -20.15 -6.41 23.72
N GLU A 223 -20.09 -7.72 23.98
CA GLU A 223 -19.40 -8.26 25.15
C GLU A 223 -17.89 -7.98 25.08
N ARG A 224 -17.24 -8.21 23.93
CA ARG A 224 -15.79 -8.01 23.74
C ARG A 224 -15.35 -6.54 23.90
N PHE A 225 -16.16 -5.60 23.43
CA PHE A 225 -15.86 -4.16 23.39
C PHE A 225 -16.63 -3.33 24.42
N GLU A 226 -17.25 -4.00 25.40
CA GLU A 226 -17.97 -3.38 26.51
C GLU A 226 -19.03 -2.39 26.02
N TYR A 227 -19.92 -2.82 25.14
CA TYR A 227 -20.94 -1.97 24.51
C TYR A 227 -22.38 -2.49 24.71
N PRO A 228 -22.94 -2.39 25.93
CA PRO A 228 -24.20 -3.05 26.28
C PRO A 228 -25.46 -2.44 25.63
N SER A 229 -25.36 -1.26 25.02
CA SER A 229 -26.50 -0.46 24.55
C SER A 229 -26.49 -0.19 23.04
N TRP A 230 -25.95 -1.11 22.24
CA TRP A 230 -26.01 -1.04 20.78
C TRP A 230 -27.47 -1.04 20.30
N LYS A 231 -27.71 -0.39 19.15
CA LYS A 231 -29.05 -0.29 18.56
C LYS A 231 -28.96 -0.46 17.06
N ILE A 232 -29.93 -1.18 16.50
CA ILE A 232 -30.15 -1.18 15.05
C ILE A 232 -30.63 0.21 14.66
N SER A 233 -29.98 0.80 13.66
CA SER A 233 -30.40 2.07 13.09
C SER A 233 -30.87 1.83 11.66
N HIS A 234 -32.09 2.31 11.40
CA HIS A 234 -32.58 2.61 10.06
C HIS A 234 -32.19 4.07 9.86
N GLY A 235 -31.51 4.42 8.77
CA GLY A 235 -31.25 5.82 8.52
C GLY A 235 -32.59 6.57 8.57
N ASN A 236 -32.68 7.54 9.46
CA ASN A 236 -33.80 8.45 9.38
C ASN A 236 -33.61 9.20 8.07
N ALA A 237 -34.59 9.13 7.18
CA ALA A 237 -34.77 10.13 6.15
C ALA A 237 -34.84 11.49 6.87
N ILE A 238 -33.71 12.20 6.88
CA ILE A 238 -33.67 13.61 7.24
C ILE A 238 -34.24 14.33 6.01
N ASN A 239 -35.53 14.66 6.09
CA ASN A 239 -36.12 15.71 5.26
C ASN A 239 -35.42 17.04 5.51
#